data_AF-A0A3B7MTD4-F1
#
_entry.id   AF-A0A3B7MTD4-F1
#
_cell.length_a   1.000
_cell.length_b   1.000
_cell.length_c   1.000
_cell.angle_alpha   90.00
_cell.angle_beta   90.00
_cell.angle_gamma   90.00
#
_symmetry.space_group_name_H-M   'P 1'
#
loop_
_entity.id
_entity.type
_entity.pdbx_description
1 polymer ?
#
loop_
_entity_poly.entity_id
_entity_poly.type
_entity_poly.pdbx_seq_one_letter_code
_entity_poly.pdbx_strand_id
1 'polypeptide(L)'
;MKSYLITVLLLTAIVFACNQLDTPPSPGNGTDEPIVMQFCPDTTQGNNLCPQLPYDVNFPFQAGYTAILDPKIQPAFDMFSWQSFAALNWPADSAGHPIGNSMGDHPEAQRVWEHYPDIAEVFNAQTPLLLQIKKSRDTKQKVFYMISKFSTLRDSLVDVLNPDEKPLIDRNLNFAVFEVKTNPIEADFIIHNNLNTQVGIDSFYRKHGKSFALPPSVVPVKGHIGSEGSMEIKTSWRILDTAKGDIPARYYTREALILVDAGNSVSGKAFTIKALVGLTGMHIVRKTARFTTWVWSTFEHIDNTPDNLQEAQVPSNHPTRWSYFNIGTLGLTPNQPAAFQPGDNKSYKFDSTKPYAKRYADSVAGEHDGKKIYGTQAQRIYPIYYRTEVVNKAWQNKLQGTVWANYKLIGSQWTAADPGVKTSPNVPAFLGNSSLETFQLLNASCITCHRDARIIYDKDTIATDFSFMIAFNAQ
;
A
#
# COMPACT_ATOMS: atom_id res chain seq x y z
N MET A 1 17.36 54.45 -23.84
CA MET A 1 16.55 53.58 -24.72
C MET A 1 16.94 52.10 -24.67
N LYS A 2 18.23 51.71 -24.60
CA LYS A 2 18.62 50.28 -24.53
C LYS A 2 18.24 49.56 -23.23
N SER A 3 18.25 50.23 -22.07
CA SER A 3 17.87 49.58 -20.78
C SER A 3 16.37 49.30 -20.65
N TYR A 4 15.50 50.18 -21.16
CA TYR A 4 14.04 49.99 -21.10
C TYR A 4 13.56 48.84 -21.99
N LEU A 5 14.21 48.61 -23.13
CA LEU A 5 13.85 47.49 -24.02
C LEU A 5 14.18 46.13 -23.40
N ILE A 6 15.28 46.03 -22.64
CA ILE A 6 15.70 44.78 -21.99
C ILE A 6 14.76 44.43 -20.82
N THR A 7 14.32 45.43 -20.04
CA THR A 7 13.37 45.21 -18.93
C THR A 7 11.98 44.81 -19.43
N VAL A 8 11.50 45.38 -20.54
CA VAL A 8 10.21 45.00 -21.14
C VAL A 8 10.28 43.59 -21.75
N LEU A 9 11.38 43.22 -22.43
CA LEU A 9 11.58 41.87 -22.97
C LEU A 9 11.64 40.78 -21.87
N LEU A 10 12.31 41.07 -20.74
CA LEU A 10 12.35 40.17 -19.58
C LEU A 10 10.98 40.02 -18.89
N LEU A 11 10.20 41.10 -18.77
CA LEU A 11 8.84 41.01 -18.22
C LEU A 11 7.87 40.26 -19.15
N THR A 12 7.97 40.43 -20.47
CA THR A 12 7.14 39.64 -21.40
C THR A 12 7.54 38.16 -21.46
N ALA A 13 8.83 37.83 -21.28
CA ALA A 13 9.30 36.45 -21.21
C ALA A 13 8.86 35.74 -19.91
N ILE A 14 8.80 36.47 -18.79
CA ILE A 14 8.31 35.94 -17.51
C ILE A 14 6.78 35.75 -17.55
N VAL A 15 6.02 36.66 -18.18
CA VAL A 15 4.57 36.51 -18.34
C VAL A 15 4.21 35.37 -19.30
N PHE A 16 5.00 35.12 -20.35
CA PHE A 16 4.82 33.93 -21.21
C PHE A 16 5.22 32.62 -20.53
N ALA A 17 6.23 32.62 -19.66
CA ALA A 17 6.65 31.43 -18.90
C ALA A 17 5.68 31.08 -17.77
N CYS A 18 5.00 32.06 -17.16
CA CYS A 18 4.00 31.80 -16.12
C CYS A 18 2.66 31.28 -16.69
N ASN A 19 2.25 31.70 -17.90
CA ASN A 19 0.98 31.25 -18.49
C ASN A 19 1.04 29.85 -19.17
N GLN A 20 2.19 29.17 -19.18
CA GLN A 20 2.32 27.79 -19.68
C GLN A 20 2.27 26.72 -18.57
N LEU A 21 2.11 27.11 -17.30
CA LEU A 21 1.96 26.17 -16.18
C LEU A 21 0.50 25.87 -15.82
N ASP A 22 -0.47 26.54 -16.46
CA ASP A 22 -1.90 26.47 -16.11
C ASP A 22 -2.74 25.59 -17.04
N THR A 23 -2.13 24.68 -17.78
CA THR A 23 -2.85 23.58 -18.43
C THR A 23 -2.42 22.26 -17.81
N PRO A 24 -3.33 21.36 -17.39
CA PRO A 24 -2.96 19.96 -17.23
C PRO A 24 -2.26 19.55 -18.53
N PRO A 25 -1.23 18.69 -18.49
CA PRO A 25 -0.53 18.33 -19.72
C PRO A 25 -1.60 17.91 -20.72
N SER A 26 -1.77 18.74 -21.77
CA SER A 26 -2.45 18.30 -22.97
C SER A 26 -1.79 16.96 -23.30
N PRO A 27 -2.54 15.90 -23.66
CA PRO A 27 -1.91 14.69 -24.17
C PRO A 27 -0.90 15.18 -25.19
N GLY A 28 0.37 14.90 -24.94
CA GLY A 28 1.45 15.59 -25.62
C GLY A 28 1.19 15.53 -27.12
N ASN A 29 1.56 16.58 -27.85
CA ASN A 29 1.63 16.55 -29.32
C ASN A 29 2.73 15.56 -29.81
N GLY A 30 2.98 14.46 -29.09
CA GLY A 30 3.84 13.35 -29.43
C GLY A 30 3.00 12.08 -29.63
N THR A 31 3.15 11.51 -30.82
CA THR A 31 3.21 10.12 -31.30
C THR A 31 3.11 8.91 -30.34
N ASP A 32 2.53 9.05 -29.16
CA ASP A 32 2.38 7.96 -28.21
C ASP A 32 1.33 6.95 -28.69
N GLU A 33 1.72 5.67 -28.76
CA GLU A 33 0.81 4.61 -29.17
C GLU A 33 -0.37 4.50 -28.18
N PRO A 34 -1.61 4.29 -28.68
CA PRO A 34 -2.77 4.05 -27.84
C PRO A 34 -2.54 2.89 -26.86
N ILE A 35 -2.97 3.07 -25.62
CA ILE A 35 -2.94 2.00 -24.61
C ILE A 35 -4.10 1.03 -24.91
N VAL A 36 -3.78 -0.23 -25.18
CA VAL A 36 -4.79 -1.29 -25.29
C VAL A 36 -5.25 -1.67 -23.89
N MET A 37 -6.49 -1.33 -23.55
CA MET A 37 -7.06 -1.65 -22.24
C MET A 37 -7.48 -3.12 -22.17
N GLN A 38 -7.02 -3.83 -21.14
CA GLN A 38 -7.34 -5.23 -20.91
C GLN A 38 -7.76 -5.45 -19.45
N PHE A 39 -9.07 -5.49 -19.19
CA PHE A 39 -9.61 -5.57 -17.82
C PHE A 39 -9.58 -6.98 -17.20
N CYS A 40 -9.23 -8.00 -17.98
CA CYS A 40 -9.08 -9.38 -17.52
C CYS A 40 -7.82 -10.02 -18.14
N PRO A 41 -6.98 -10.75 -17.37
CA PRO A 41 -5.83 -11.45 -17.94
C PRO A 41 -6.21 -12.45 -19.04
N ASP A 42 -7.37 -13.09 -18.93
CA ASP A 42 -7.94 -13.92 -19.99
C ASP A 42 -8.47 -13.05 -21.14
N THR A 43 -7.68 -12.99 -22.21
CA THR A 43 -8.01 -12.23 -23.43
C THR A 43 -9.33 -12.65 -24.09
N THR A 44 -9.84 -13.86 -23.81
CA THR A 44 -11.13 -14.32 -24.36
C THR A 44 -12.33 -13.63 -23.71
N GLN A 45 -12.14 -13.01 -22.54
CA GLN A 45 -13.15 -12.20 -21.86
C GLN A 45 -13.36 -10.82 -22.50
N GLY A 46 -12.58 -10.47 -23.53
CA GLY A 46 -12.67 -9.19 -24.22
C GLY A 46 -12.48 -8.02 -23.26
N ASN A 47 -13.49 -7.14 -23.20
CA ASN A 47 -13.45 -5.93 -22.40
C ASN A 47 -14.06 -6.10 -20.98
N ASN A 48 -14.27 -7.33 -20.52
CA ASN A 48 -14.90 -7.61 -19.22
C ASN A 48 -13.88 -7.64 -18.07
N LEU A 49 -14.37 -7.34 -16.86
CA LEU A 49 -13.65 -7.62 -15.63
C LEU A 49 -13.73 -9.12 -15.32
N CYS A 50 -12.76 -9.65 -14.59
CA CYS A 50 -12.80 -11.02 -14.11
C CYS A 50 -12.03 -11.18 -12.80
N PRO A 51 -12.30 -12.25 -12.02
CA PRO A 51 -11.59 -12.53 -10.77
C PRO A 51 -10.23 -13.24 -10.97
N GLN A 52 -9.70 -13.32 -12.19
CA GLN A 52 -8.48 -14.05 -12.47
C GLN A 52 -7.25 -13.17 -12.22
N LEU A 53 -6.29 -13.71 -11.47
CA LEU A 53 -4.98 -13.08 -11.30
C LEU A 53 -4.14 -13.22 -12.58
N PRO A 54 -3.35 -12.19 -12.96
CA PRO A 54 -2.37 -12.34 -14.03
C PRO A 54 -1.14 -13.10 -13.53
N TYR A 55 -0.72 -14.13 -14.27
CA TYR A 55 0.49 -14.90 -13.96
C TYR A 55 1.77 -14.07 -14.11
N ASP A 56 1.84 -13.15 -15.08
CA ASP A 56 3.00 -12.29 -15.32
C ASP A 56 2.60 -11.02 -16.08
N VAL A 57 3.53 -10.08 -16.23
CA VAL A 57 3.34 -8.86 -17.03
C VAL A 57 3.31 -9.23 -18.52
N ASN A 58 2.15 -8.97 -19.15
CA ASN A 58 1.93 -9.26 -20.56
C ASN A 58 2.55 -8.17 -21.46
N PHE A 59 3.86 -8.27 -21.67
CA PHE A 59 4.60 -7.41 -22.58
C PHE A 59 5.74 -8.17 -23.28
N PRO A 60 5.98 -7.96 -24.58
CA PRO A 60 7.07 -8.60 -25.30
C PRO A 60 8.43 -7.95 -24.98
N PHE A 61 8.94 -8.12 -23.76
CA PHE A 61 10.29 -7.66 -23.39
C PHE A 61 11.35 -8.28 -24.31
N GLN A 62 12.21 -7.43 -24.88
CA GLN A 62 13.36 -7.86 -25.66
C GLN A 62 14.52 -8.26 -24.73
N ALA A 63 15.40 -9.14 -25.22
CA ALA A 63 16.63 -9.48 -24.50
C ALA A 63 17.46 -8.22 -24.24
N GLY A 64 17.97 -8.06 -23.02
CA GLY A 64 18.70 -6.85 -22.61
C GLY A 64 17.84 -5.65 -22.25
N TYR A 65 16.52 -5.83 -22.05
CA TYR A 65 15.64 -4.78 -21.50
C TYR A 65 16.21 -4.22 -20.18
N THR A 66 16.49 -2.92 -20.17
CA THR A 66 16.85 -2.17 -18.97
C THR A 66 15.61 -1.46 -18.45
N ALA A 67 15.36 -1.52 -17.14
CA ALA A 67 14.22 -0.84 -16.56
C ALA A 67 14.38 0.68 -16.74
N ILE A 68 13.51 1.26 -17.56
CA ILE A 68 13.31 2.71 -17.73
C ILE A 68 11.83 3.02 -17.68
N LEU A 69 11.47 4.24 -17.23
CA LEU A 69 10.09 4.70 -17.23
C LEU A 69 9.66 5.03 -18.67
N ASP A 70 9.24 4.01 -19.41
CA ASP A 70 8.90 4.10 -20.83
C ASP A 70 7.37 4.15 -21.01
N PRO A 71 6.84 5.14 -21.76
CA PRO A 71 5.42 5.23 -22.04
C PRO A 71 4.81 3.94 -22.62
N LYS A 72 5.54 3.18 -23.44
CA LYS A 72 5.07 1.92 -24.05
C LYS A 72 5.04 0.77 -23.05
N ILE A 73 5.90 0.79 -22.03
CA ILE A 73 6.10 -0.33 -21.11
C ILE A 73 5.29 -0.17 -19.83
N GLN A 74 5.28 1.03 -19.24
CA GLN A 74 4.57 1.31 -17.98
C GLN A 74 3.10 0.81 -17.99
N PRO A 75 2.30 1.00 -19.06
CA PRO A 75 0.92 0.52 -19.08
C PRO A 75 0.77 -0.99 -18.90
N ALA A 76 1.75 -1.81 -19.29
CA ALA A 76 1.68 -3.25 -19.08
C ALA A 76 1.81 -3.63 -17.61
N PHE A 77 2.68 -2.93 -16.86
CA PHE A 77 2.76 -3.06 -15.41
C PHE A 77 1.52 -2.51 -14.72
N ASP A 78 1.01 -1.37 -15.18
CA ASP A 78 -0.22 -0.79 -14.62
C ASP A 78 -1.42 -1.72 -14.83
N MET A 79 -1.51 -2.37 -16.00
CA MET A 79 -2.55 -3.36 -16.28
C MET A 79 -2.42 -4.59 -15.38
N PHE A 80 -1.21 -5.14 -15.24
CA PHE A 80 -0.93 -6.24 -14.33
C PHE A 80 -1.33 -5.90 -12.88
N SER A 81 -1.02 -4.69 -12.43
CA SER A 81 -1.35 -4.21 -11.10
C SER A 81 -2.85 -4.04 -10.91
N TRP A 82 -3.56 -3.43 -11.86
CA TRP A 82 -5.02 -3.28 -11.77
C TRP A 82 -5.78 -4.60 -11.88
N GLN A 83 -5.35 -5.51 -12.76
CA GLN A 83 -5.89 -6.88 -12.84
C GLN A 83 -5.69 -7.63 -11.51
N SER A 84 -4.51 -7.48 -10.90
CA SER A 84 -4.25 -8.04 -9.56
C SER A 84 -5.16 -7.41 -8.50
N PHE A 85 -5.31 -6.09 -8.49
CA PHE A 85 -6.23 -5.39 -7.58
C PHE A 85 -7.67 -5.86 -7.76
N ALA A 86 -8.12 -6.02 -9.00
CA ALA A 86 -9.47 -6.46 -9.32
C ALA A 86 -9.76 -7.89 -8.85
N ALA A 87 -8.85 -8.83 -9.16
CA ALA A 87 -8.97 -10.22 -8.76
C ALA A 87 -8.94 -10.38 -7.23
N LEU A 88 -8.03 -9.68 -6.56
CA LEU A 88 -7.91 -9.75 -5.09
C LEU A 88 -9.14 -9.14 -4.41
N ASN A 89 -9.67 -8.03 -4.95
CA ASN A 89 -10.82 -7.33 -4.39
C ASN A 89 -12.17 -7.84 -4.93
N TRP A 90 -12.20 -9.00 -5.59
CA TRP A 90 -13.45 -9.65 -5.97
C TRP A 90 -14.18 -10.16 -4.73
N PRO A 91 -15.52 -10.07 -4.65
CA PRO A 91 -16.28 -10.70 -3.56
C PRO A 91 -16.05 -12.21 -3.54
N ALA A 92 -15.96 -12.79 -2.35
CA ALA A 92 -15.65 -14.20 -2.17
C ALA A 92 -16.69 -14.93 -1.30
N ASP A 93 -16.83 -16.24 -1.54
CA ASP A 93 -17.57 -17.15 -0.66
C ASP A 93 -16.80 -17.44 0.64
N SER A 94 -17.34 -18.29 1.51
CA SER A 94 -16.67 -18.65 2.77
C SER A 94 -15.34 -19.40 2.60
N ALA A 95 -15.09 -20.00 1.44
CA ALA A 95 -13.84 -20.69 1.12
C ALA A 95 -12.82 -19.76 0.44
N GLY A 96 -13.17 -18.50 0.17
CA GLY A 96 -12.32 -17.54 -0.52
C GLY A 96 -12.38 -17.63 -2.05
N HIS A 97 -13.34 -18.40 -2.61
CA HIS A 97 -13.54 -18.44 -4.06
C HIS A 97 -14.35 -17.22 -4.52
N PRO A 98 -13.99 -16.61 -5.66
CA PRO A 98 -14.73 -15.46 -6.19
C PRO A 98 -16.18 -15.82 -6.53
N ILE A 99 -17.11 -14.91 -6.21
CA ILE A 99 -18.55 -15.02 -6.50
C ILE A 99 -19.05 -13.78 -7.26
N GLY A 100 -20.24 -13.85 -7.86
CA GLY A 100 -20.81 -12.74 -8.63
C GLY A 100 -20.09 -12.47 -9.95
N ASN A 101 -20.53 -11.41 -10.64
CA ASN A 101 -20.04 -11.03 -11.99
C ASN A 101 -19.28 -9.70 -11.98
N SER A 102 -19.31 -8.95 -10.87
CA SER A 102 -18.63 -7.66 -10.71
C SER A 102 -17.97 -7.54 -9.35
N MET A 103 -16.90 -6.74 -9.27
CA MET A 103 -16.27 -6.35 -8.00
C MET A 103 -17.23 -5.62 -7.05
N GLY A 104 -18.27 -4.96 -7.60
CA GLY A 104 -19.29 -4.26 -6.84
C GLY A 104 -20.41 -5.16 -6.29
N ASP A 105 -20.47 -6.43 -6.72
CA ASP A 105 -21.45 -7.38 -6.21
C ASP A 105 -21.12 -7.74 -4.76
N HIS A 106 -22.14 -8.19 -4.02
CA HIS A 106 -22.02 -8.66 -2.63
C HIS A 106 -21.13 -7.75 -1.76
N PRO A 107 -21.50 -6.46 -1.58
CA PRO A 107 -20.68 -5.50 -0.83
C PRO A 107 -20.33 -5.96 0.60
N GLU A 108 -21.20 -6.76 1.20
CA GLU A 108 -21.04 -7.39 2.51
C GLU A 108 -20.02 -8.55 2.53
N ALA A 109 -19.80 -9.23 1.40
CA ALA A 109 -18.93 -10.40 1.32
C ALA A 109 -17.44 -10.00 1.38
N GLN A 110 -16.65 -10.78 2.12
CA GLN A 110 -15.18 -10.67 2.19
C GLN A 110 -14.57 -10.70 0.78
N ARG A 111 -13.44 -10.02 0.58
CA ARG A 111 -12.70 -10.13 -0.68
C ARG A 111 -11.75 -11.31 -0.65
N VAL A 112 -11.42 -11.83 -1.83
CA VAL A 112 -10.54 -13.00 -2.01
C VAL A 112 -9.29 -12.91 -1.13
N TRP A 113 -8.62 -11.76 -1.13
CA TRP A 113 -7.39 -11.57 -0.35
C TRP A 113 -7.60 -11.61 1.17
N GLU A 114 -8.80 -11.32 1.68
CA GLU A 114 -9.06 -11.37 3.12
C GLU A 114 -9.03 -12.81 3.66
N HIS A 115 -9.21 -13.81 2.79
CA HIS A 115 -9.07 -15.23 3.12
C HIS A 115 -7.61 -15.73 3.10
N TYR A 116 -6.67 -14.90 2.64
CA TYR A 116 -5.26 -15.28 2.64
C TYR A 116 -4.70 -15.36 4.07
N PRO A 117 -3.75 -16.26 4.34
CA PRO A 117 -3.10 -16.37 5.65
C PRO A 117 -2.63 -15.03 6.22
N ASP A 118 -2.99 -14.79 7.47
CA ASP A 118 -2.41 -13.72 8.26
C ASP A 118 -0.99 -14.12 8.69
N ILE A 119 -0.06 -13.16 8.72
CA ILE A 119 1.33 -13.45 9.09
C ILE A 119 1.48 -14.03 10.50
N ALA A 120 0.58 -13.68 11.42
CA ALA A 120 0.57 -14.28 12.75
C ALA A 120 0.22 -15.78 12.67
N GLU A 121 -0.58 -16.23 11.72
CA GLU A 121 -0.89 -17.65 11.57
C GLU A 121 0.30 -18.44 11.02
N VAL A 122 1.19 -17.78 10.26
CA VAL A 122 2.41 -18.39 9.72
C VAL A 122 3.51 -18.47 10.79
N PHE A 123 3.68 -17.42 11.60
CA PHE A 123 4.84 -17.27 12.50
C PHE A 123 4.54 -17.38 14.00
N ASN A 124 3.29 -17.31 14.43
CA ASN A 124 2.93 -17.22 15.84
C ASN A 124 2.16 -18.47 16.28
N ALA A 125 2.88 -19.51 16.71
CA ALA A 125 2.28 -20.83 16.93
C ALA A 125 1.47 -20.99 18.24
N GLN A 126 1.60 -20.11 19.26
CA GLN A 126 0.90 -20.30 20.55
C GLN A 126 0.64 -19.02 21.39
N THR A 127 0.08 -17.93 20.82
CA THR A 127 -0.28 -16.74 21.63
C THR A 127 -1.79 -16.50 21.75
N PRO A 128 -2.24 -15.76 22.79
CA PRO A 128 -3.61 -15.26 22.88
C PRO A 128 -4.08 -14.50 21.63
N LEU A 129 -3.16 -13.82 20.94
CA LEU A 129 -3.44 -13.14 19.67
C LEU A 129 -3.84 -14.14 18.57
N LEU A 130 -3.10 -15.24 18.41
CA LEU A 130 -3.43 -16.27 17.43
C LEU A 130 -4.83 -16.86 17.69
N LEU A 131 -5.20 -17.10 18.94
CA LEU A 131 -6.54 -17.58 19.30
C LEU A 131 -7.63 -16.59 18.90
N GLN A 132 -7.37 -15.29 19.06
CA GLN A 132 -8.30 -14.24 18.64
C GLN A 132 -8.42 -14.15 17.11
N ILE A 133 -7.31 -14.25 16.38
CA ILE A 133 -7.29 -14.26 14.90
C ILE A 133 -8.03 -15.49 14.35
N LYS A 134 -7.76 -16.68 14.90
CA LYS A 134 -8.48 -17.90 14.49
C LYS A 134 -9.97 -17.78 14.75
N LYS A 135 -10.36 -17.31 15.95
CA LYS A 135 -11.76 -17.07 16.29
C LYS A 135 -12.41 -16.06 15.36
N SER A 136 -11.71 -14.99 14.98
CA SER A 136 -12.26 -13.96 14.12
C SER A 136 -12.47 -14.44 12.68
N ARG A 137 -11.60 -15.33 12.19
CA ARG A 137 -11.80 -16.03 10.92
C ARG A 137 -13.09 -16.85 10.96
N ASP A 138 -13.30 -17.65 12.00
CA ASP A 138 -14.49 -18.48 12.16
C ASP A 138 -15.79 -17.64 12.22
N THR A 139 -15.71 -16.44 12.81
CA THR A 139 -16.84 -15.51 12.93
C THR A 139 -16.93 -14.48 11.80
N LYS A 140 -16.07 -14.58 10.77
CA LYS A 140 -15.97 -13.60 9.66
C LYS A 140 -15.79 -12.15 10.12
N GLN A 141 -15.18 -11.96 11.29
CA GLN A 141 -14.93 -10.66 11.89
C GLN A 141 -13.54 -10.17 11.50
N LYS A 142 -13.45 -8.92 11.03
CA LYS A 142 -12.16 -8.28 10.75
C LYS A 142 -11.46 -7.95 12.07
N VAL A 143 -10.17 -8.24 12.18
CA VAL A 143 -9.36 -7.92 13.36
C VAL A 143 -8.11 -7.16 12.94
N PHE A 144 -7.79 -6.10 13.68
CA PHE A 144 -6.55 -5.37 13.55
C PHE A 144 -5.81 -5.38 14.88
N TYR A 145 -4.50 -5.57 14.82
CA TYR A 145 -3.59 -5.50 15.97
C TYR A 145 -2.31 -4.71 15.64
N MET A 146 -2.20 -4.19 14.41
CA MET A 146 -1.10 -3.34 13.97
C MET A 146 -1.57 -1.90 13.88
N ILE A 147 -0.95 -1.05 14.69
CA ILE A 147 -1.23 0.39 14.77
C ILE A 147 -0.12 1.26 14.17
N SER A 148 1.04 0.64 13.95
CA SER A 148 2.14 1.16 13.13
C SER A 148 2.22 0.34 11.85
N LYS A 149 2.94 0.87 10.87
CA LYS A 149 3.09 0.25 9.54
C LYS A 149 3.80 -1.12 9.60
N PHE A 150 4.25 -1.53 10.77
CA PHE A 150 4.83 -2.81 11.10
C PHE A 150 4.40 -3.22 12.51
N SER A 151 4.14 -4.51 12.75
CA SER A 151 3.74 -4.99 14.07
C SER A 151 4.95 -5.16 14.99
N THR A 152 4.92 -4.52 16.15
CA THR A 152 5.78 -4.89 17.28
C THR A 152 5.18 -6.11 17.98
N LEU A 153 5.20 -7.27 17.32
CA LEU A 153 5.03 -8.53 18.02
C LEU A 153 6.21 -8.66 18.99
N ARG A 154 5.92 -8.47 20.28
CA ARG A 154 6.93 -8.45 21.36
C ARG A 154 7.85 -9.68 21.30
N ASP A 155 9.13 -9.38 21.46
CA ASP A 155 10.32 -10.22 21.65
C ASP A 155 10.95 -10.99 20.48
N SER A 156 10.49 -10.87 19.21
CA SER A 156 11.25 -11.52 18.11
C SER A 156 11.21 -10.85 16.73
N LEU A 157 10.38 -9.81 16.53
CA LEU A 157 10.16 -9.16 15.22
C LEU A 157 10.60 -7.69 15.17
N VAL A 158 11.33 -7.23 16.18
CA VAL A 158 11.46 -5.80 16.51
C VAL A 158 12.45 -5.02 15.61
N ASP A 159 13.46 -5.65 14.99
CA ASP A 159 14.52 -4.88 14.30
C ASP A 159 14.53 -4.92 12.77
N VAL A 160 13.80 -5.84 12.12
CA VAL A 160 13.95 -6.06 10.67
C VAL A 160 12.87 -5.37 9.84
N LEU A 161 11.78 -4.94 10.48
CA LEU A 161 10.64 -4.31 9.82
C LEU A 161 10.63 -2.78 9.87
N ASN A 162 11.67 -2.13 10.41
CA ASN A 162 11.62 -0.68 10.66
C ASN A 162 12.32 0.16 9.61
N PRO A 163 11.54 1.05 8.99
CA PRO A 163 11.84 2.46 9.25
C PRO A 163 10.63 3.33 9.67
N ASP A 164 9.39 2.83 9.71
CA ASP A 164 8.19 3.69 9.92
C ASP A 164 7.24 3.20 11.06
N GLU A 165 7.75 3.11 12.29
CA GLU A 165 6.96 2.85 13.54
C GLU A 165 5.90 3.93 13.85
N LYS A 166 5.78 4.95 13.01
CA LYS A 166 4.99 6.13 13.29
C LYS A 166 3.55 5.92 12.83
N PRO A 167 2.55 6.18 13.68
CA PRO A 167 1.16 6.00 13.31
C PRO A 167 0.70 7.16 12.44
N LEU A 168 -0.21 6.86 11.52
CA LEU A 168 -0.90 7.85 10.71
C LEU A 168 -2.21 8.24 11.41
N ILE A 169 -2.51 9.54 11.49
CA ILE A 169 -3.70 10.05 12.19
C ILE A 169 -4.63 10.68 11.15
N ASP A 170 -5.88 10.22 11.12
CA ASP A 170 -6.89 10.75 10.19
C ASP A 170 -7.48 12.10 10.62
N ARG A 171 -8.27 12.69 9.73
CA ARG A 171 -9.00 13.95 9.93
C ARG A 171 -9.90 13.99 11.17
N ASN A 172 -10.31 12.83 11.69
CA ASN A 172 -11.20 12.69 12.83
C ASN A 172 -10.44 12.38 14.13
N LEU A 173 -9.10 12.39 14.07
CA LEU A 173 -8.17 12.11 15.15
C LEU A 173 -8.23 10.66 15.64
N ASN A 174 -8.41 9.73 14.71
CA ASN A 174 -8.21 8.31 14.96
C ASN A 174 -6.92 7.83 14.28
N PHE A 175 -6.28 6.83 14.88
CA PHE A 175 -5.17 6.15 14.25
C PHE A 175 -5.67 5.33 13.06
N ALA A 176 -4.91 5.38 11.97
CA ALA A 176 -5.00 4.37 10.93
C ALA A 176 -4.52 3.02 11.47
N VAL A 177 -5.08 1.93 10.97
CA VAL A 177 -4.70 0.56 11.32
C VAL A 177 -4.27 -0.20 10.09
N PHE A 178 -3.41 -1.20 10.28
CA PHE A 178 -2.74 -1.90 9.20
C PHE A 178 -2.93 -3.41 9.29
N GLU A 179 -2.83 -4.07 8.15
CA GLU A 179 -2.91 -5.53 8.04
C GLU A 179 -1.92 -6.00 6.97
N VAL A 180 -1.27 -7.12 7.25
CA VAL A 180 -0.34 -7.78 6.33
C VAL A 180 -0.78 -9.23 6.15
N LYS A 181 -0.87 -9.67 4.90
CA LYS A 181 -1.22 -11.03 4.53
C LYS A 181 -0.25 -11.56 3.49
N THR A 182 -0.05 -12.86 3.50
CA THR A 182 0.70 -13.58 2.47
C THR A 182 -0.23 -14.60 1.81
N ASN A 183 -0.06 -14.87 0.52
CA ASN A 183 -0.93 -15.85 -0.14
C ASN A 183 -0.61 -17.29 0.32
N PRO A 184 -1.51 -18.26 0.06
CA PRO A 184 -1.27 -19.65 0.45
C PRO A 184 0.02 -20.26 -0.12
N ILE A 185 0.44 -19.86 -1.33
CA ILE A 185 1.66 -20.39 -1.98
C ILE A 185 2.91 -20.08 -1.15
N GLU A 186 3.05 -18.83 -0.71
CA GLU A 186 4.18 -18.40 0.09
C GLU A 186 4.08 -18.92 1.53
N ALA A 187 2.90 -18.85 2.14
CA ALA A 187 2.67 -19.41 3.48
C ALA A 187 3.03 -20.90 3.54
N ASP A 188 2.58 -21.68 2.55
CA ASP A 188 2.91 -23.09 2.43
C ASP A 188 4.42 -23.26 2.27
N PHE A 189 5.08 -22.50 1.41
CA PHE A 189 6.54 -22.59 1.27
C PHE A 189 7.26 -22.36 2.60
N ILE A 190 6.86 -21.34 3.36
CA ILE A 190 7.45 -21.00 4.67
C ILE A 190 7.26 -22.17 5.64
N ILE A 191 6.04 -22.68 5.77
CA ILE A 191 5.68 -23.74 6.71
C ILE A 191 6.35 -25.07 6.33
N HIS A 192 6.26 -25.49 5.07
CA HIS A 192 6.84 -26.76 4.60
C HIS A 192 8.36 -26.81 4.75
N ASN A 193 9.05 -25.66 4.63
CA ASN A 193 10.49 -25.56 4.84
C ASN A 193 10.88 -25.21 6.29
N ASN A 194 9.91 -25.14 7.21
CA ASN A 194 10.10 -24.77 8.62
C ASN A 194 10.77 -23.39 8.82
N LEU A 195 10.63 -22.48 7.85
CA LEU A 195 11.24 -21.14 7.88
C LEU A 195 10.58 -20.20 8.90
N ASN A 196 9.50 -20.65 9.55
CA ASN A 196 8.84 -19.97 10.65
C ASN A 196 9.37 -20.38 12.03
N THR A 197 10.44 -21.18 12.11
CA THR A 197 11.08 -21.58 13.38
C THR A 197 12.59 -21.42 13.29
N GLN A 198 13.23 -21.11 14.41
CA GLN A 198 14.70 -21.01 14.48
C GLN A 198 15.39 -22.32 14.09
N VAL A 199 14.87 -23.46 14.55
CA VAL A 199 15.41 -24.80 14.23
C VAL A 199 15.29 -25.11 12.73
N GLY A 200 14.16 -24.75 12.12
CA GLY A 200 13.97 -24.95 10.69
C GLY A 200 14.84 -24.05 9.84
N ILE A 201 15.04 -22.79 10.24
CA ILE A 201 16.00 -21.87 9.60
C ILE A 201 17.43 -22.44 9.70
N ASP A 202 17.87 -22.93 10.86
CA ASP A 202 19.18 -23.57 11.02
C ASP A 202 19.34 -24.79 10.09
N SER A 203 18.33 -25.67 10.06
CA SER A 203 18.32 -26.85 9.19
C SER A 203 18.39 -26.45 7.71
N PHE A 204 17.62 -25.45 7.31
CA PHE A 204 17.62 -24.92 5.96
C PHE A 204 18.98 -24.34 5.61
N TYR A 205 19.54 -23.49 6.48
CA TYR A 205 20.83 -22.86 6.30
C TYR A 205 21.96 -23.88 6.08
N ARG A 206 22.05 -24.90 6.94
CA ARG A 206 23.07 -25.95 6.83
C ARG A 206 22.96 -26.76 5.54
N LYS A 207 21.75 -26.92 5.01
CA LYS A 207 21.48 -27.75 3.83
C LYS A 207 21.57 -26.98 2.51
N HIS A 208 21.14 -25.72 2.49
CA HIS A 208 20.92 -24.93 1.28
C HIS A 208 21.76 -23.64 1.20
N GLY A 209 22.44 -23.26 2.28
CA GLY A 209 23.30 -22.08 2.34
C GLY A 209 22.55 -20.79 2.69
N LYS A 210 23.12 -19.65 2.26
CA LYS A 210 22.77 -18.30 2.76
C LYS A 210 21.64 -17.59 1.99
N SER A 211 20.86 -18.30 1.19
CA SER A 211 19.76 -17.71 0.44
C SER A 211 18.75 -18.74 -0.02
N PHE A 212 17.50 -18.34 -0.16
CA PHE A 212 16.48 -19.08 -0.88
C PHE A 212 15.72 -18.17 -1.83
N ALA A 213 14.91 -18.77 -2.70
CA ALA A 213 13.99 -18.05 -3.57
C ALA A 213 12.58 -18.53 -3.26
N LEU A 214 11.66 -17.60 -3.02
CA LEU A 214 10.25 -17.89 -2.88
C LEU A 214 9.67 -18.38 -4.22
N PRO A 215 8.58 -19.16 -4.24
CA PRO A 215 8.01 -19.67 -5.49
C PRO A 215 7.63 -18.54 -6.48
N PRO A 216 8.21 -18.46 -7.69
CA PRO A 216 7.72 -17.56 -8.73
C PRO A 216 6.41 -18.09 -9.35
N SER A 217 5.73 -17.25 -10.11
CA SER A 217 4.60 -17.69 -10.93
C SER A 217 5.03 -18.71 -11.99
N VAL A 218 4.08 -19.54 -12.42
CA VAL A 218 4.21 -20.51 -13.50
C VAL A 218 3.02 -20.29 -14.44
N VAL A 219 3.31 -19.88 -15.68
CA VAL A 219 2.27 -19.72 -16.70
C VAL A 219 1.72 -21.11 -17.09
N PRO A 220 0.40 -21.31 -17.13
CA PRO A 220 -0.19 -22.58 -17.50
C PRO A 220 0.17 -22.96 -18.94
N VAL A 221 0.58 -24.21 -19.14
CA VAL A 221 0.84 -24.80 -20.46
C VAL A 221 0.09 -26.13 -20.56
N LYS A 222 -0.11 -26.65 -21.78
CA LYS A 222 -0.88 -27.89 -21.97
C LYS A 222 -0.33 -29.02 -21.08
N GLY A 223 -1.18 -29.55 -20.19
CA GLY A 223 -0.84 -30.63 -19.26
C GLY A 223 -0.22 -30.20 -17.93
N HIS A 224 -0.01 -28.90 -17.68
CA HIS A 224 0.52 -28.38 -16.43
C HIS A 224 -0.33 -27.23 -15.91
N ILE A 225 -0.77 -27.33 -14.65
CA ILE A 225 -1.54 -26.29 -13.97
C ILE A 225 -0.58 -25.13 -13.66
N GLY A 226 -1.02 -23.91 -13.95
CA GLY A 226 -0.27 -22.69 -13.62
C GLY A 226 -0.25 -22.42 -12.12
N SER A 227 0.64 -21.51 -11.70
CA SER A 227 0.74 -21.04 -10.32
C SER A 227 0.92 -19.53 -10.32
N GLU A 228 0.24 -18.86 -9.41
CA GLU A 228 0.31 -17.40 -9.30
C GLU A 228 1.60 -16.90 -8.65
N GLY A 229 2.42 -17.80 -8.08
CA GLY A 229 3.63 -17.44 -7.35
C GLY A 229 3.35 -16.82 -5.97
N SER A 230 4.43 -16.51 -5.25
CA SER A 230 4.39 -15.82 -3.95
C SER A 230 3.82 -14.42 -4.07
N MET A 231 3.10 -14.01 -3.02
CA MET A 231 2.46 -12.70 -2.97
C MET A 231 2.33 -12.20 -1.54
N GLU A 232 2.69 -10.93 -1.35
CA GLU A 232 2.49 -10.20 -0.11
C GLU A 232 1.50 -9.05 -0.32
N ILE A 233 0.64 -8.83 0.67
CA ILE A 233 -0.36 -7.76 0.68
C ILE A 233 -0.23 -6.99 1.99
N LYS A 234 -0.18 -5.67 1.88
CA LYS A 234 -0.19 -4.77 3.04
C LYS A 234 -1.25 -3.70 2.83
N THR A 235 -2.11 -3.48 3.81
CA THR A 235 -3.21 -2.53 3.70
C THR A 235 -3.20 -1.52 4.85
N SER A 236 -3.72 -0.32 4.58
CA SER A 236 -4.01 0.70 5.58
C SER A 236 -5.50 1.00 5.60
N TRP A 237 -6.03 1.26 6.78
CA TRP A 237 -7.45 1.49 7.02
C TRP A 237 -7.66 2.67 7.95
N ARG A 238 -8.77 3.40 7.78
CA ARG A 238 -9.20 4.46 8.69
C ARG A 238 -10.43 4.05 9.49
N ILE A 239 -10.53 4.53 10.73
CA ILE A 239 -11.75 4.39 11.54
C ILE A 239 -12.77 5.43 11.07
N LEU A 240 -13.90 4.97 10.53
CA LEU A 240 -14.95 5.85 10.03
C LEU A 240 -15.83 6.36 11.17
N ASP A 241 -16.12 7.66 11.16
CA ASP A 241 -17.02 8.32 12.10
C ASP A 241 -18.13 9.08 11.34
N THR A 242 -19.27 8.40 11.15
CA THR A 242 -20.44 8.95 10.44
C THR A 242 -21.07 10.14 11.19
N ALA A 243 -20.94 10.19 12.52
CA ALA A 243 -21.39 11.33 13.32
C ALA A 243 -20.53 12.59 13.04
N LYS A 244 -19.29 12.40 12.57
CA LYS A 244 -18.42 13.46 12.06
C LYS A 244 -18.49 13.60 10.52
N GLY A 245 -19.48 12.98 9.89
CA GLY A 245 -19.77 13.10 8.46
C GLY A 245 -18.85 12.32 7.52
N ASP A 246 -18.15 11.29 8.00
CA ASP A 246 -17.59 10.30 7.07
C ASP A 246 -18.71 9.62 6.28
N ILE A 247 -18.43 9.29 5.02
CA ILE A 247 -19.38 8.67 4.09
C ILE A 247 -18.90 7.25 3.78
N PRO A 248 -19.38 6.21 4.49
CA PRO A 248 -18.94 4.82 4.30
C PRO A 248 -19.05 4.33 2.87
N ALA A 249 -20.08 4.76 2.13
CA ALA A 249 -20.31 4.37 0.73
C ALA A 249 -19.20 4.81 -0.25
N ARG A 250 -18.22 5.63 0.18
CA ARG A 250 -17.04 5.94 -0.63
C ARG A 250 -15.95 4.88 -0.52
N TYR A 251 -15.93 4.11 0.56
CA TYR A 251 -14.85 3.19 0.91
C TYR A 251 -15.31 1.75 0.78
N TYR A 252 -14.35 0.85 0.55
CA TYR A 252 -14.55 -0.53 0.93
C TYR A 252 -14.50 -0.67 2.45
N THR A 253 -15.58 -1.13 3.09
CA THR A 253 -15.74 -1.08 4.55
C THR A 253 -15.87 -2.43 5.23
N ARG A 254 -15.37 -2.53 6.47
CA ARG A 254 -15.54 -3.70 7.34
C ARG A 254 -15.89 -3.28 8.77
N GLU A 255 -16.77 -4.03 9.42
CA GLU A 255 -16.87 -4.00 10.87
C GLU A 255 -15.67 -4.74 11.46
N ALA A 256 -14.91 -4.07 12.33
CA ALA A 256 -13.65 -4.58 12.84
C ALA A 256 -13.53 -4.48 14.37
N LEU A 257 -12.75 -5.41 14.93
CA LEU A 257 -12.17 -5.29 16.26
C LEU A 257 -10.72 -4.83 16.14
N ILE A 258 -10.37 -3.74 16.82
CA ILE A 258 -9.00 -3.27 16.92
C ILE A 258 -8.52 -3.57 18.33
N LEU A 259 -7.49 -4.41 18.43
CA LEU A 259 -6.88 -4.85 19.68
C LEU A 259 -5.84 -3.82 20.10
N VAL A 260 -6.02 -3.25 21.28
CA VAL A 260 -5.07 -2.29 21.87
C VAL A 260 -4.43 -2.90 23.09
N ASP A 261 -3.13 -3.15 23.01
CA ASP A 261 -2.36 -3.68 24.13
C ASP A 261 -2.21 -2.66 25.26
N ALA A 262 -1.96 -3.17 26.47
CA ALA A 262 -1.67 -2.34 27.65
C ALA A 262 -0.51 -1.36 27.40
N GLY A 263 0.50 -1.80 26.64
CA GLY A 263 1.64 -0.98 26.23
C GLY A 263 1.28 0.16 25.27
N ASN A 264 0.14 0.10 24.60
CA ASN A 264 -0.35 1.12 23.66
C ASN A 264 -1.61 1.82 24.18
N SER A 265 -1.91 1.72 25.48
CA SER A 265 -3.08 2.33 26.11
C SER A 265 -2.65 3.42 27.08
N VAL A 266 -3.29 4.60 27.02
CA VAL A 266 -3.06 5.69 27.99
C VAL A 266 -3.32 5.21 29.43
N SER A 267 -4.30 4.32 29.62
CA SER A 267 -4.66 3.79 30.94
C SER A 267 -3.74 2.68 31.44
N GLY A 268 -2.81 2.20 30.61
CA GLY A 268 -2.00 1.01 30.88
C GLY A 268 -2.79 -0.31 30.90
N LYS A 269 -4.07 -0.29 30.53
CA LYS A 269 -4.93 -1.49 30.42
C LYS A 269 -5.25 -1.77 28.96
N ALA A 270 -5.11 -3.04 28.56
CA ALA A 270 -5.52 -3.48 27.24
C ALA A 270 -7.04 -3.35 27.06
N PHE A 271 -7.48 -3.05 25.84
CA PHE A 271 -8.90 -2.95 25.49
C PHE A 271 -9.11 -3.21 23.99
N THR A 272 -10.39 -3.32 23.59
CA THR A 272 -10.77 -3.55 22.20
C THR A 272 -11.70 -2.44 21.72
N ILE A 273 -11.44 -1.93 20.51
CA ILE A 273 -12.30 -0.97 19.82
C ILE A 273 -13.16 -1.73 18.81
N LYS A 274 -14.47 -1.50 18.84
CA LYS A 274 -15.39 -1.90 17.77
C LYS A 274 -15.59 -0.71 16.84
N ALA A 275 -15.26 -0.86 15.57
CA ALA A 275 -15.33 0.23 14.61
C ALA A 275 -15.64 -0.24 13.19
N LEU A 276 -16.42 0.56 12.48
CA LEU A 276 -16.46 0.54 11.03
C LEU A 276 -15.17 1.13 10.49
N VAL A 277 -14.43 0.38 9.68
CA VAL A 277 -13.20 0.84 9.03
C VAL A 277 -13.38 0.93 7.52
N GLY A 278 -12.63 1.82 6.87
CA GLY A 278 -12.58 1.96 5.41
C GLY A 278 -11.16 1.82 4.88
N LEU A 279 -10.96 1.03 3.83
CA LEU A 279 -9.66 0.80 3.20
C LEU A 279 -9.14 2.09 2.57
N THR A 280 -7.92 2.50 2.90
CA THR A 280 -7.29 3.73 2.40
C THR A 280 -6.08 3.48 1.50
N GLY A 281 -5.40 2.34 1.64
CA GLY A 281 -4.23 2.02 0.82
C GLY A 281 -3.97 0.52 0.76
N MET A 282 -3.37 0.06 -0.33
CA MET A 282 -3.08 -1.35 -0.56
C MET A 282 -1.80 -1.53 -1.38
N HIS A 283 -0.84 -2.26 -0.82
CA HIS A 283 0.30 -2.82 -1.52
C HIS A 283 -0.04 -4.24 -1.98
N ILE A 284 0.35 -4.53 -3.22
CA ILE A 284 0.29 -5.87 -3.80
C ILE A 284 1.67 -6.14 -4.38
N VAL A 285 2.38 -7.10 -3.80
CA VAL A 285 3.72 -7.50 -4.25
C VAL A 285 3.64 -8.91 -4.80
N ARG A 286 4.08 -9.10 -6.04
CA ARG A 286 3.91 -10.36 -6.78
C ARG A 286 5.26 -10.87 -7.27
N LYS A 287 5.60 -12.10 -6.90
CA LYS A 287 6.76 -12.78 -7.49
C LYS A 287 6.37 -13.48 -8.78
N THR A 288 6.82 -12.97 -9.92
CA THR A 288 6.53 -13.56 -11.22
C THR A 288 7.75 -14.27 -11.81
N ALA A 289 7.53 -15.15 -12.80
CA ALA A 289 8.60 -15.88 -13.49
C ALA A 289 9.65 -14.96 -14.12
N ARG A 290 9.22 -13.83 -14.72
CA ARG A 290 10.11 -12.91 -15.45
C ARG A 290 10.82 -11.88 -14.57
N PHE A 291 10.31 -11.61 -13.36
CA PHE A 291 10.81 -10.54 -12.50
C PHE A 291 11.29 -11.10 -11.15
N THR A 292 12.58 -11.37 -11.05
CA THR A 292 13.21 -11.94 -9.85
C THR A 292 13.25 -10.98 -8.67
N THR A 293 13.15 -9.67 -8.89
CA THR A 293 13.01 -8.66 -7.83
C THR A 293 11.55 -8.33 -7.50
N TRP A 294 10.62 -9.16 -7.98
CA TRP A 294 9.17 -9.00 -7.81
C TRP A 294 8.61 -7.75 -8.52
N VAL A 295 7.30 -7.73 -8.71
CA VAL A 295 6.54 -6.57 -9.18
C VAL A 295 5.78 -5.98 -8.01
N TRP A 296 6.01 -4.70 -7.73
CA TRP A 296 5.47 -4.00 -6.57
C TRP A 296 4.40 -3.03 -7.04
N SER A 297 3.20 -3.10 -6.48
CA SER A 297 2.09 -2.22 -6.87
C SER A 297 1.54 -1.51 -5.65
N THR A 298 1.24 -0.21 -5.77
CA THR A 298 0.66 0.56 -4.66
C THR A 298 -0.57 1.36 -5.06
N PHE A 299 -1.66 1.12 -4.35
CA PHE A 299 -2.97 1.73 -4.56
C PHE A 299 -3.35 2.62 -3.39
N GLU A 300 -4.07 3.69 -3.69
CA GLU A 300 -4.61 4.62 -2.70
C GLU A 300 -6.09 4.90 -2.96
N HIS A 301 -6.82 5.17 -1.89
CA HIS A 301 -8.13 5.79 -1.97
C HIS A 301 -8.00 7.25 -2.40
N ILE A 302 -8.86 7.72 -3.31
CA ILE A 302 -8.76 9.05 -3.90
C ILE A 302 -8.91 10.18 -2.87
N ASP A 303 -9.59 9.95 -1.74
CA ASP A 303 -9.76 10.97 -0.68
C ASP A 303 -8.58 11.01 0.32
N ASN A 304 -7.47 10.31 0.11
CA ASN A 304 -6.36 10.32 1.08
C ASN A 304 -5.70 11.68 1.21
N THR A 305 -5.15 12.16 0.10
CA THR A 305 -4.44 13.43 -0.07
C THR A 305 -4.71 13.97 -1.48
N PRO A 306 -4.63 15.29 -1.69
CA PRO A 306 -4.69 15.84 -3.04
C PRO A 306 -3.47 15.42 -3.87
N ASP A 307 -3.69 15.09 -5.15
CA ASP A 307 -2.58 14.88 -6.08
C ASP A 307 -1.95 16.20 -6.53
N ASN A 308 -2.78 17.24 -6.63
CA ASN A 308 -2.36 18.61 -6.93
C ASN A 308 -2.73 19.52 -5.75
N LEU A 309 -1.70 20.00 -5.04
CA LEU A 309 -1.88 20.93 -3.92
C LEU A 309 -2.52 22.25 -4.32
N GLN A 310 -2.25 22.74 -5.54
CA GLN A 310 -2.76 24.02 -5.99
C GLN A 310 -4.27 23.93 -6.21
N GLU A 311 -4.74 22.85 -6.83
CA GLU A 311 -6.17 22.58 -7.02
C GLU A 311 -6.89 22.44 -5.67
N ALA A 312 -6.25 21.80 -4.69
CA ALA A 312 -6.82 21.64 -3.35
C ALA A 312 -6.97 22.96 -2.58
N GLN A 313 -6.27 24.03 -2.99
CA GLN A 313 -6.35 25.36 -2.40
C GLN A 313 -7.47 26.22 -3.00
N VAL A 314 -7.98 25.86 -4.18
CA VAL A 314 -9.04 26.62 -4.84
C VAL A 314 -10.35 26.42 -4.07
N PRO A 315 -11.04 27.50 -3.66
CA PRO A 315 -12.33 27.38 -3.01
C PRO A 315 -13.33 26.60 -3.88
N SER A 316 -13.91 25.55 -3.32
CA SER A 316 -14.94 24.73 -3.97
C SER A 316 -16.21 24.76 -3.14
N ASN A 317 -17.37 24.76 -3.80
CA ASN A 317 -18.68 24.61 -3.14
C ASN A 317 -18.83 23.23 -2.48
N HIS A 318 -18.03 22.25 -2.91
CA HIS A 318 -17.95 20.92 -2.35
C HIS A 318 -16.48 20.58 -2.07
N PRO A 319 -15.89 21.10 -0.99
CA PRO A 319 -14.50 20.83 -0.69
C PRO A 319 -14.34 19.35 -0.36
N THR A 320 -13.40 18.69 -1.02
CA THR A 320 -13.02 17.32 -0.68
C THR A 320 -12.57 17.29 0.77
N ARG A 321 -13.20 16.44 1.55
CA ARG A 321 -12.73 16.14 2.90
C ARG A 321 -11.64 15.09 2.72
N TRP A 322 -10.38 15.44 2.94
CA TRP A 322 -9.23 14.55 2.78
C TRP A 322 -8.93 13.78 4.06
N SER A 323 -8.52 12.51 3.96
CA SER A 323 -8.35 11.62 5.11
C SER A 323 -7.16 12.02 5.96
N TYR A 324 -6.08 12.43 5.31
CA TYR A 324 -4.80 12.72 5.93
C TYR A 324 -4.23 14.06 5.44
N PHE A 325 -5.08 15.00 5.01
CA PHE A 325 -4.64 16.32 4.57
C PHE A 325 -5.63 17.37 5.06
N ASN A 326 -5.13 18.53 5.47
CA ASN A 326 -5.96 19.68 5.75
C ASN A 326 -5.37 20.96 5.15
N ILE A 327 -6.21 21.75 4.49
CA ILE A 327 -5.80 23.03 3.92
C ILE A 327 -5.39 24.04 5.03
N GLY A 328 -6.00 23.94 6.21
CA GLY A 328 -5.68 24.76 7.37
C GLY A 328 -4.29 24.49 7.98
N THR A 329 -3.62 23.43 7.55
CA THR A 329 -2.28 23.03 8.01
C THR A 329 -1.20 23.16 6.93
N LEU A 330 -1.44 23.91 5.85
CA LEU A 330 -0.45 24.16 4.80
C LEU A 330 0.83 24.85 5.30
N GLY A 331 0.77 25.56 6.43
CA GLY A 331 1.96 26.15 7.07
C GLY A 331 2.81 25.15 7.87
N LEU A 332 2.36 23.91 8.04
CA LEU A 332 3.13 22.86 8.71
C LEU A 332 4.00 22.11 7.70
N THR A 333 5.16 21.64 8.13
CA THR A 333 5.96 20.71 7.33
C THR A 333 5.14 19.43 7.12
N PRO A 334 4.82 19.06 5.87
CA PRO A 334 4.03 17.86 5.61
C PRO A 334 4.85 16.61 5.91
N ASN A 335 4.16 15.47 5.99
CA ASN A 335 4.76 14.14 6.07
C ASN A 335 5.64 13.97 7.31
N GLN A 336 5.29 14.64 8.41
CA GLN A 336 5.97 14.51 9.70
C GLN A 336 5.14 13.66 10.66
N PRO A 337 5.78 12.75 11.43
CA PRO A 337 5.10 12.00 12.46
C PRO A 337 4.74 12.90 13.63
N ALA A 338 3.63 12.59 14.30
CA ALA A 338 3.25 13.33 15.51
C ALA A 338 4.32 13.19 16.60
N ALA A 339 4.56 14.27 17.35
CA ALA A 339 5.50 14.26 18.45
C ALA A 339 5.01 13.36 19.60
N PHE A 340 5.94 12.64 20.24
CA PHE A 340 5.65 11.93 21.48
C PHE A 340 5.22 12.88 22.59
N GLN A 341 4.36 12.40 23.46
CA GLN A 341 3.78 13.14 24.58
C GLN A 341 4.33 12.63 25.93
N PRO A 342 4.27 13.41 27.01
CA PRO A 342 4.77 13.00 28.32
C PRO A 342 4.13 11.70 28.82
N GLY A 343 4.94 10.65 29.01
CA GLY A 343 4.48 9.32 29.46
C GLY A 343 4.34 8.27 28.35
N ASP A 344 4.62 8.61 27.10
CA ASP A 344 4.54 7.69 25.96
C ASP A 344 5.63 6.59 25.99
N ASN A 345 6.81 6.91 26.55
CA ASN A 345 7.96 6.02 26.64
C ASN A 345 8.32 5.37 25.29
N LYS A 346 8.45 6.20 24.25
CA LYS A 346 8.71 5.81 22.83
C LYS A 346 7.62 4.96 22.18
N SER A 347 6.41 4.91 22.75
CA SER A 347 5.27 4.18 22.19
C SER A 347 4.02 5.06 22.15
N TYR A 348 3.38 5.13 20.98
CA TYR A 348 2.12 5.86 20.82
C TYR A 348 0.97 5.17 21.57
N LYS A 349 0.10 5.97 22.18
CA LYS A 349 -0.95 5.51 23.10
C LYS A 349 -2.34 5.86 22.58
N PHE A 350 -3.23 4.88 22.57
CA PHE A 350 -4.66 5.08 22.35
C PHE A 350 -5.32 5.58 23.63
N ASP A 351 -6.14 6.61 23.49
CA ASP A 351 -7.18 6.92 24.47
C ASP A 351 -8.22 5.80 24.52
N SER A 352 -8.86 5.59 25.68
CA SER A 352 -9.95 4.61 25.81
C SER A 352 -11.28 5.08 25.21
N THR A 353 -11.35 6.35 24.78
CA THR A 353 -12.54 7.00 24.21
C THR A 353 -12.20 7.73 22.93
N LYS A 354 -13.15 7.77 21.98
CA LYS A 354 -12.97 8.52 20.73
C LYS A 354 -12.84 10.03 21.01
N PRO A 355 -12.03 10.77 20.23
CA PRO A 355 -11.10 10.26 19.21
C PRO A 355 -9.86 9.61 19.83
N TYR A 356 -9.47 8.44 19.32
CA TYR A 356 -8.47 7.59 19.96
C TYR A 356 -7.03 8.12 19.90
N ALA A 357 -6.75 9.05 18.98
CA ALA A 357 -5.45 9.68 18.78
C ALA A 357 -5.46 11.18 19.14
N LYS A 358 -6.49 11.69 19.83
CA LYS A 358 -6.65 13.13 20.14
C LYS A 358 -5.43 13.74 20.85
N ARG A 359 -4.72 12.92 21.64
CA ARG A 359 -3.49 13.28 22.37
C ARG A 359 -2.37 13.76 21.44
N TYR A 360 -2.41 13.37 20.17
CA TYR A 360 -1.38 13.63 19.15
C TYR A 360 -1.84 14.60 18.06
N ALA A 361 -2.96 15.29 18.28
CA ALA A 361 -3.45 16.25 17.30
C ALA A 361 -2.44 17.40 17.13
N ASP A 362 -2.13 17.73 15.87
CA ASP A 362 -1.27 18.86 15.58
C ASP A 362 -2.02 20.16 15.88
N SER A 363 -1.28 21.12 16.44
CA SER A 363 -1.77 22.47 16.71
C SER A 363 -0.90 23.47 15.95
N VAL A 364 -1.51 24.32 15.12
CA VAL A 364 -0.78 25.40 14.43
C VAL A 364 -0.50 26.52 15.45
N ALA A 365 0.71 27.07 15.50
CA ALA A 365 1.07 28.18 16.40
C ALA A 365 0.25 29.44 16.07
N GLY A 366 -0.38 30.08 17.08
CA GLY A 366 -1.18 31.31 16.92
C GLY A 366 -2.57 31.32 17.57
N GLU A 367 -3.10 30.18 18.02
CA GLU A 367 -4.49 30.09 18.52
C GLU A 367 -4.64 29.34 19.87
N HIS A 368 -3.80 29.60 20.88
CA HIS A 368 -4.20 29.14 22.22
C HIS A 368 -5.50 29.89 22.60
N ASP A 369 -6.52 29.15 23.06
CA ASP A 369 -7.92 29.58 23.35
C ASP A 369 -8.99 29.39 22.25
N GLY A 370 -8.85 28.41 21.34
CA GLY A 370 -9.95 28.04 20.42
C GLY A 370 -9.66 27.15 19.20
N LYS A 371 -8.48 26.49 19.13
CA LYS A 371 -7.92 25.84 17.93
C LYS A 371 -8.77 24.77 17.26
N LYS A 372 -8.83 24.85 15.94
CA LYS A 372 -9.04 23.68 15.06
C LYS A 372 -7.85 22.74 15.22
N ILE A 373 -8.13 21.50 15.63
CA ILE A 373 -7.17 20.40 15.78
C ILE A 373 -7.20 19.51 14.55
N TYR A 374 -6.03 19.04 14.10
CA TYR A 374 -5.90 18.26 12.87
C TYR A 374 -5.11 16.97 13.12
N GLY A 375 -5.36 15.97 12.26
CA GLY A 375 -4.54 14.77 12.18
C GLY A 375 -3.25 15.03 11.40
N THR A 376 -2.63 13.97 10.89
CA THR A 376 -1.41 14.07 10.09
C THR A 376 -1.64 14.94 8.85
N GLN A 377 -0.69 15.84 8.58
CA GLN A 377 -0.60 16.57 7.31
C GLN A 377 0.22 15.76 6.30
N ALA A 378 -0.41 14.80 5.64
CA ALA A 378 0.19 14.02 4.56
C ALA A 378 0.04 14.71 3.20
N GLN A 379 1.06 14.60 2.37
CA GLN A 379 1.09 15.20 1.05
C GLN A 379 1.86 14.32 0.07
N ARG A 380 1.27 14.05 -1.09
CA ARG A 380 1.97 13.37 -2.18
C ARG A 380 3.15 14.21 -2.66
N ILE A 381 4.31 13.57 -2.80
CA ILE A 381 5.55 14.21 -3.24
C ILE A 381 5.79 13.97 -4.73
N TYR A 382 5.72 12.71 -5.15
CA TYR A 382 5.90 12.32 -6.54
C TYR A 382 4.55 12.24 -7.25
N PRO A 383 4.35 12.93 -8.39
CA PRO A 383 3.11 12.84 -9.14
C PRO A 383 2.93 11.43 -9.71
N ILE A 384 1.67 11.05 -9.93
CA ILE A 384 1.34 9.82 -10.64
C ILE A 384 1.78 10.00 -12.10
N TYR A 385 2.45 9.00 -12.65
CA TYR A 385 2.93 9.07 -14.03
C TYR A 385 1.74 9.18 -15.00
N TYR A 386 1.85 10.04 -16.02
CA TYR A 386 0.70 10.40 -16.85
C TYR A 386 0.08 9.19 -17.60
N ARG A 387 0.87 8.18 -18.00
CA ARG A 387 0.34 6.95 -18.61
C ARG A 387 -0.45 6.12 -17.59
N THR A 388 0.00 6.09 -16.34
CA THR A 388 -0.71 5.47 -15.21
C THR A 388 -2.03 6.20 -14.94
N GLU A 389 -2.07 7.52 -15.06
CA GLU A 389 -3.33 8.28 -14.98
C GLU A 389 -4.33 7.91 -16.09
N VAL A 390 -3.85 7.65 -17.31
CA VAL A 390 -4.72 7.17 -18.41
C VAL A 390 -5.30 5.80 -18.08
N VAL A 391 -4.50 4.89 -17.53
CA VAL A 391 -4.96 3.56 -17.08
C VAL A 391 -5.95 3.70 -15.91
N ASN A 392 -5.64 4.51 -14.90
CA ASN A 392 -6.52 4.79 -13.77
C ASN A 392 -7.90 5.25 -14.22
N LYS A 393 -7.96 6.26 -15.10
CA LYS A 393 -9.23 6.77 -15.63
C LYS A 393 -10.05 5.68 -16.33
N ALA A 394 -9.41 4.82 -17.12
CA ALA A 394 -10.09 3.71 -17.79
C ALA A 394 -10.67 2.70 -16.80
N TRP A 395 -9.91 2.30 -15.77
CA TRP A 395 -10.36 1.38 -14.73
C TRP A 395 -11.44 1.98 -13.83
N GLN A 396 -11.27 3.23 -13.39
CA GLN A 396 -12.27 3.95 -12.61
C GLN A 396 -13.57 4.13 -13.40
N ASN A 397 -13.50 4.39 -14.71
CA ASN A 397 -14.67 4.43 -15.59
C ASN A 397 -15.34 3.05 -15.70
N LYS A 398 -14.55 1.98 -15.81
CA LYS A 398 -15.07 0.60 -15.84
C LYS A 398 -15.75 0.19 -14.52
N LEU A 399 -15.28 0.75 -13.40
CA LEU A 399 -15.75 0.47 -12.04
C LEU A 399 -16.80 1.45 -11.52
N GLN A 400 -17.30 2.37 -12.36
CA GLN A 400 -18.30 3.36 -11.97
C GLN A 400 -19.52 2.71 -11.32
N GLY A 401 -20.09 3.38 -10.32
CA GLY A 401 -21.19 2.84 -9.52
C GLY A 401 -20.75 1.85 -8.42
N THR A 402 -19.46 1.52 -8.33
CA THR A 402 -18.89 0.72 -7.23
C THR A 402 -17.96 1.55 -6.37
N VAL A 403 -17.70 1.11 -5.13
CA VAL A 403 -16.71 1.77 -4.24
C VAL A 403 -15.29 1.73 -4.83
N TRP A 404 -15.00 0.78 -5.71
CA TRP A 404 -13.68 0.56 -6.28
C TRP A 404 -13.25 1.64 -7.28
N ALA A 405 -14.21 2.40 -7.83
CA ALA A 405 -13.90 3.60 -8.61
C ALA A 405 -13.24 4.72 -7.78
N ASN A 406 -13.31 4.64 -6.44
CA ASN A 406 -12.64 5.59 -5.54
C ASN A 406 -11.22 5.17 -5.17
N TYR A 407 -10.62 4.21 -5.88
CA TYR A 407 -9.23 3.82 -5.72
C TYR A 407 -8.45 4.09 -7.01
N LYS A 408 -7.14 4.27 -6.88
CA LYS A 408 -6.24 4.48 -8.03
C LYS A 408 -4.88 3.84 -7.78
N LEU A 409 -4.25 3.41 -8.85
CA LEU A 409 -2.85 2.99 -8.84
C LEU A 409 -1.98 4.26 -8.79
N ILE A 410 -1.08 4.33 -7.80
CA ILE A 410 -0.06 5.39 -7.77
C ILE A 410 1.09 5.05 -8.70
N GLY A 411 1.39 3.76 -8.81
CA GLY A 411 2.34 3.21 -9.77
C GLY A 411 2.74 1.80 -9.39
N SER A 412 3.59 1.25 -10.26
CA SER A 412 4.23 -0.05 -10.05
C SER A 412 5.74 0.14 -10.08
N GLN A 413 6.47 -0.64 -9.30
CA GLN A 413 7.93 -0.65 -9.26
C GLN A 413 8.49 -2.01 -9.67
N TRP A 414 9.46 -2.02 -10.57
CA TRP A 414 10.10 -3.24 -11.08
C TRP A 414 11.57 -2.98 -11.44
N THR A 415 12.31 -4.03 -11.79
CA THR A 415 13.67 -3.95 -12.37
C THR A 415 13.74 -4.72 -13.69
N ALA A 416 14.92 -4.81 -14.32
CA ALA A 416 15.09 -5.57 -15.56
C ALA A 416 14.49 -6.99 -15.46
N ALA A 417 13.83 -7.41 -16.54
CA ALA A 417 13.21 -8.73 -16.67
C ALA A 417 14.27 -9.81 -16.99
N ASP A 418 15.27 -9.97 -16.12
CA ASP A 418 16.36 -10.93 -16.32
C ASP A 418 16.71 -11.66 -15.01
N PRO A 419 16.50 -12.99 -14.92
CA PRO A 419 16.84 -13.78 -13.74
C PRO A 419 18.31 -13.74 -13.33
N GLY A 420 19.22 -13.36 -14.23
CA GLY A 420 20.65 -13.26 -13.98
C GLY A 420 21.14 -11.88 -13.52
N VAL A 421 20.34 -10.82 -13.65
CA VAL A 421 20.77 -9.44 -13.40
C VAL A 421 20.25 -8.94 -12.05
N LYS A 422 21.10 -9.02 -11.01
CA LYS A 422 20.76 -8.59 -9.64
C LYS A 422 20.95 -7.09 -9.36
N THR A 423 21.47 -6.33 -10.32
CA THR A 423 21.93 -4.93 -10.12
C THR A 423 21.31 -3.93 -11.09
N SER A 424 20.08 -4.16 -11.54
CA SER A 424 19.35 -3.18 -12.36
C SER A 424 18.71 -2.11 -11.46
N PRO A 425 18.77 -0.82 -11.81
CA PRO A 425 18.03 0.21 -11.09
C PRO A 425 16.53 -0.10 -11.16
N ASN A 426 15.81 0.14 -10.06
CA ASN A 426 14.36 0.01 -10.04
C ASN A 426 13.70 1.22 -10.73
N VAL A 427 12.55 0.96 -11.35
CA VAL A 427 11.74 1.97 -12.02
C VAL A 427 10.30 1.93 -11.50
N PRO A 428 9.75 3.09 -11.10
CA PRO A 428 10.46 4.35 -10.85
C PRO A 428 11.45 4.20 -9.68
N ALA A 429 12.40 5.13 -9.56
CA ALA A 429 13.39 5.11 -8.48
C ALA A 429 12.73 5.22 -7.10
N PHE A 430 11.68 6.04 -7.00
CA PHE A 430 10.88 6.25 -5.80
C PHE A 430 9.42 6.01 -6.10
N LEU A 431 8.72 5.37 -5.16
CA LEU A 431 7.30 5.08 -5.22
C LEU A 431 6.78 4.99 -3.78
N GLY A 432 6.20 6.08 -3.30
CA GLY A 432 5.67 6.18 -1.93
C GLY A 432 4.15 6.29 -1.90
N ASN A 433 3.51 5.54 -1.00
CA ASN A 433 2.09 5.63 -0.73
C ASN A 433 1.81 6.62 0.41
N SER A 434 0.85 7.52 0.22
CA SER A 434 0.54 8.56 1.20
C SER A 434 0.03 8.04 2.54
N SER A 435 -0.50 6.81 2.60
CA SER A 435 -0.95 6.18 3.85
C SER A 435 -0.01 5.08 4.38
N LEU A 436 0.77 4.43 3.51
CA LEU A 436 1.70 3.35 3.92
C LEU A 436 3.14 3.82 4.14
N GLU A 437 3.64 4.85 3.44
CA GLU A 437 5.01 5.39 3.57
C GLU A 437 5.02 6.90 3.88
N THR A 438 3.90 7.45 4.38
CA THR A 438 3.71 8.87 4.74
C THR A 438 4.97 9.59 5.22
N PHE A 439 5.73 9.06 6.17
CA PHE A 439 6.85 9.77 6.82
C PHE A 439 8.20 9.56 6.13
N GLN A 440 8.22 8.78 5.05
CA GLN A 440 9.39 8.48 4.24
C GLN A 440 9.17 8.71 2.75
N LEU A 441 8.07 9.39 2.38
CA LEU A 441 7.67 9.58 0.99
C LEU A 441 8.78 10.10 0.07
N LEU A 442 9.72 10.92 0.58
CA LEU A 442 10.86 11.44 -0.19
C LEU A 442 11.79 10.33 -0.70
N ASN A 443 12.02 9.29 0.12
CA ASN A 443 12.99 8.23 -0.13
C ASN A 443 12.33 6.85 -0.28
N ALA A 444 11.00 6.79 -0.26
CA ALA A 444 10.23 5.55 -0.32
C ALA A 444 10.49 4.83 -1.64
N SER A 445 11.02 3.61 -1.54
CA SER A 445 11.23 2.69 -2.66
C SER A 445 11.06 1.28 -2.14
N CYS A 446 10.07 0.56 -2.68
CA CYS A 446 9.74 -0.78 -2.24
C CYS A 446 10.92 -1.74 -2.48
N ILE A 447 11.43 -1.79 -3.72
CA ILE A 447 12.56 -2.64 -4.09
C ILE A 447 13.82 -2.27 -3.31
N THR A 448 14.14 -0.97 -3.19
CA THR A 448 15.36 -0.56 -2.49
C THR A 448 15.30 -0.87 -1.00
N CYS A 449 14.13 -0.74 -0.37
CA CYS A 449 13.95 -1.11 1.03
C CYS A 449 14.00 -2.63 1.22
N HIS A 450 13.36 -3.40 0.34
CA HIS A 450 13.24 -4.84 0.46
C HIS A 450 14.45 -5.64 -0.06
N ARG A 451 15.35 -5.05 -0.86
CA ARG A 451 16.51 -5.76 -1.46
C ARG A 451 17.41 -6.46 -0.44
N ASP A 452 17.47 -5.93 0.77
CA ASP A 452 18.35 -6.38 1.84
C ASP A 452 17.59 -7.22 2.89
N ALA A 453 16.37 -7.65 2.57
CA ALA A 453 15.60 -8.55 3.41
C ALA A 453 16.40 -9.82 3.72
N ARG A 454 16.61 -10.05 5.02
CA ARG A 454 17.48 -11.11 5.53
C ARG A 454 17.09 -11.55 6.93
N ILE A 455 17.41 -12.80 7.23
CA ILE A 455 17.48 -13.35 8.58
C ILE A 455 18.90 -13.17 9.10
N ILE A 456 19.06 -12.70 10.33
CA ILE A 456 20.35 -12.72 11.03
C ILE A 456 20.42 -14.01 11.85
N TYR A 457 21.42 -14.85 11.58
CA TYR A 457 21.62 -16.12 12.27
C TYR A 457 23.10 -16.42 12.46
N ASP A 458 23.53 -16.68 13.71
CA ASP A 458 24.92 -17.00 14.09
C ASP A 458 25.98 -16.09 13.45
N LYS A 459 25.77 -14.77 13.55
CA LYS A 459 26.61 -13.69 12.94
C LYS A 459 26.66 -13.71 11.41
N ASP A 460 25.90 -14.58 10.75
CA ASP A 460 25.71 -14.66 9.32
C ASP A 460 24.34 -14.10 8.91
N THR A 461 24.14 -13.94 7.59
CA THR A 461 22.88 -13.43 7.03
C THR A 461 22.34 -14.35 5.95
N ILE A 462 21.06 -14.70 6.05
CA ILE A 462 20.33 -15.48 5.04
C ILE A 462 19.43 -14.53 4.25
N ALA A 463 19.66 -14.37 2.95
CA ALA A 463 18.79 -13.55 2.11
C ALA A 463 17.42 -14.20 1.92
N THR A 464 16.35 -13.44 2.13
CA THR A 464 14.95 -13.92 2.12
C THR A 464 14.16 -13.47 0.90
N ASP A 465 14.86 -13.21 -0.21
CA ASP A 465 14.24 -12.96 -1.52
C ASP A 465 13.21 -11.83 -1.50
N PHE A 466 13.62 -10.68 -0.97
CA PHE A 466 12.80 -9.47 -0.81
C PHE A 466 11.66 -9.56 0.21
N SER A 467 11.46 -10.70 0.87
CA SER A 467 10.43 -10.86 1.90
C SER A 467 10.97 -10.56 3.30
N PHE A 468 10.42 -9.54 3.96
CA PHE A 468 10.67 -9.31 5.39
C PHE A 468 9.74 -10.14 6.29
N MET A 469 8.81 -10.93 5.73
CA MET A 469 7.89 -11.75 6.53
C MET A 469 8.67 -12.79 7.34
N ILE A 470 9.75 -13.31 6.78
CA ILE A 470 10.60 -14.36 7.34
C ILE A 470 11.73 -13.71 8.15
N ALA A 471 11.42 -12.73 9.00
CA ALA A 471 12.40 -12.08 9.85
C ALA A 471 12.29 -12.61 11.28
N PHE A 472 13.26 -13.38 11.75
CA PHE A 472 13.39 -13.69 13.16
C PHE A 472 14.74 -13.16 13.64
N ASN A 473 14.71 -12.34 14.69
CA ASN A 473 15.90 -12.15 15.51
C ASN A 473 16.01 -13.37 16.42
N ALA A 474 16.82 -14.34 15.98
CA ALA A 474 17.39 -15.33 16.88
C ALA A 474 18.26 -14.58 17.90
N GLN A 475 17.78 -14.43 19.13
CA GLN A 475 18.66 -14.34 20.29
C GLN A 475 18.76 -15.72 20.92
#